data_AF-A0AAU9X1A6-F1
#
_entry.id   AF-A0AAU9X1A6-F1
#
_cell.length_a   1.000
_cell.length_b   1.000
_cell.length_c   1.000
_cell.angle_alpha   90.00
_cell.angle_beta   90.00
_cell.angle_gamma   90.00
#
_symmetry.space_group_name_H-M   'P 1'
#
loop_
_entity.id
_entity.type
_entity.pdbx_description
1 polymer ?
#
loop_
_entity_poly.entity_id
_entity_poly.type
_entity_poly.pdbx_seq_one_letter_code
_entity_poly.pdbx_strand_id
1 'polypeptide(L)'
;YRQAIREYRGDAKAMSRATHAILKHYSSTSEKPPHGDCPTGRNSLCSYNRDIVTWEKAHVPIKNPLLGSVVRLMQPIFNRLGSEEFLVGCERCLDRNKNECLHHVIWGMAPVKAERVNKQTAKQKRADTPEAMLE
;
A
#
# COMPACT_ATOMS: atom_id res chain seq x y z
N TYR A 1 -4.35 -5.72 -6.52
CA TYR A 1 -4.08 -6.70 -5.45
C TYR A 1 -4.52 -6.22 -4.07
N ARG A 2 -3.90 -5.18 -3.47
CA ARG A 2 -4.31 -4.64 -2.15
C ARG A 2 -5.82 -4.40 -2.02
N GLN A 3 -6.45 -3.82 -3.05
CA GLN A 3 -7.89 -3.59 -3.05
C GLN A 3 -8.69 -4.90 -2.90
N ALA A 4 -8.30 -5.98 -3.59
CA ALA A 4 -8.96 -7.28 -3.49
C ALA A 4 -8.91 -7.82 -2.05
N ILE A 5 -7.79 -7.64 -1.34
CA ILE A 5 -7.69 -8.05 0.07
C ILE A 5 -8.59 -7.19 0.96
N ARG A 6 -8.61 -5.87 0.75
CA ARG A 6 -9.38 -4.94 1.59
C ARG A 6 -10.90 -5.06 1.40
N GLU A 7 -11.34 -5.23 0.16
CA GLU A 7 -12.76 -5.31 -0.19
C GLU A 7 -13.41 -6.57 0.39
N TYR A 8 -12.68 -7.70 0.33
CA TYR A 8 -13.17 -9.01 0.76
C TYR A 8 -12.61 -9.41 2.12
N ARG A 9 -12.43 -8.43 3.01
CA ARG A 9 -11.91 -8.65 4.36
C ARG A 9 -12.72 -9.73 5.08
N GLY A 10 -12.04 -10.74 5.61
CA GLY A 10 -12.68 -11.87 6.30
C GLY A 10 -13.27 -12.95 5.40
N ASP A 11 -13.09 -12.87 4.07
CA ASP A 11 -13.49 -13.92 3.13
C ASP A 11 -12.33 -14.26 2.19
N ALA A 12 -11.49 -15.21 2.60
CA ALA A 12 -10.33 -15.65 1.83
C ALA A 12 -10.70 -16.18 0.42
N LYS A 13 -11.88 -16.79 0.27
CA LYS A 13 -12.36 -17.32 -1.01
C LYS A 13 -12.76 -16.20 -1.96
N ALA A 14 -13.42 -15.15 -1.46
CA ALA A 14 -13.70 -13.97 -2.26
C ALA A 14 -12.42 -13.19 -2.60
N MET A 15 -11.46 -13.08 -1.68
CA MET A 15 -10.12 -12.54 -1.98
C MET A 15 -9.40 -13.34 -3.08
N SER A 16 -9.51 -14.67 -3.06
CA SER A 16 -8.93 -15.56 -4.06
C SER A 16 -9.51 -15.27 -5.44
N ARG A 17 -10.84 -15.30 -5.58
CA ARG A 17 -11.52 -14.99 -6.84
C ARG A 17 -11.16 -13.59 -7.35
N ALA A 18 -11.19 -12.59 -6.48
CA ALA A 18 -10.82 -11.23 -6.83
C ALA A 18 -9.36 -11.08 -7.24
N THR A 19 -8.45 -11.87 -6.65
CA THR A 19 -7.03 -11.90 -7.03
C THR A 19 -6.86 -12.48 -8.44
N HIS A 20 -7.51 -13.60 -8.75
CA HIS A 20 -7.48 -14.20 -10.09
C HIS A 20 -8.14 -13.31 -11.15
N ALA A 21 -9.19 -12.58 -10.78
CA ALA A 21 -9.85 -11.63 -11.65
C ALA A 21 -8.93 -10.52 -12.15
N ILE A 22 -7.89 -10.15 -11.39
CA ILE A 22 -6.91 -9.14 -11.82
C ILE A 22 -6.23 -9.55 -13.13
N LEU A 23 -5.69 -10.78 -13.20
CA LEU A 23 -5.01 -11.26 -14.41
C LEU A 23 -5.99 -11.35 -15.59
N LYS A 24 -7.22 -11.82 -15.33
CA LYS A 24 -8.30 -11.89 -16.31
C LYS A 24 -8.66 -10.52 -16.88
N HIS A 25 -8.71 -9.48 -16.04
CA HIS A 25 -8.93 -8.11 -16.50
C HIS A 25 -7.84 -7.64 -17.45
N TYR A 26 -6.57 -7.91 -17.14
CA TYR A 26 -5.44 -7.52 -18.00
C TYR A 26 -5.37 -8.28 -19.33
N SER A 27 -5.97 -9.47 -19.42
CA SER A 27 -6.10 -10.23 -20.66
C SER A 27 -7.44 -10.00 -21.39
N SER A 28 -8.31 -9.13 -20.85
CA SER A 28 -9.66 -8.93 -21.36
C SER A 28 -9.67 -8.25 -22.72
N THR A 29 -10.45 -8.79 -23.66
CA THR A 29 -10.71 -8.19 -24.97
C THR A 29 -12.18 -7.82 -25.09
N SER A 30 -12.51 -6.90 -26.00
CA SER A 30 -13.90 -6.53 -26.29
C SER A 30 -14.76 -7.71 -26.75
N GLU A 31 -14.16 -8.69 -27.43
CA GLU A 31 -14.85 -9.87 -27.95
C GLU A 31 -15.07 -10.96 -26.89
N LYS A 32 -14.13 -11.11 -25.94
CA LYS A 32 -14.18 -12.14 -24.89
C LYS A 32 -13.76 -11.53 -23.55
N PRO A 33 -14.67 -10.82 -22.86
CA PRO A 33 -14.34 -10.16 -21.61
C PRO A 33 -14.53 -11.12 -20.41
N PRO A 34 -13.46 -11.62 -19.75
CA PRO A 34 -13.55 -12.67 -18.74
C PRO A 34 -13.84 -12.09 -17.34
N HIS A 35 -15.00 -11.46 -17.16
CA HIS A 35 -15.40 -10.81 -15.89
C HIS A 35 -16.27 -11.69 -14.95
N GLY A 36 -16.36 -13.00 -15.21
CA GLY A 36 -17.18 -13.92 -14.41
C GLY A 36 -16.74 -14.08 -12.95
N ASP A 37 -15.47 -13.84 -12.64
CA ASP A 37 -14.94 -13.94 -11.27
C ASP A 37 -15.16 -12.66 -10.45
N CYS A 38 -15.63 -11.59 -11.10
CA CYS A 38 -15.84 -10.31 -10.45
C CYS A 38 -17.22 -10.22 -9.81
N PRO A 39 -17.36 -9.42 -8.73
CA PRO A 39 -18.64 -9.21 -8.09
C PRO A 39 -19.61 -8.58 -9.07
N THR A 40 -20.88 -8.90 -8.93
CA THR A 40 -21.99 -8.30 -9.68
C THR A 40 -22.65 -7.20 -8.84
N GLY A 41 -23.43 -6.34 -9.50
CA GLY A 41 -24.21 -5.30 -8.84
C GLY A 41 -23.69 -3.88 -9.06
N ARG A 42 -24.50 -2.90 -8.65
CA ARG A 42 -24.25 -1.47 -8.88
C ARG A 42 -22.97 -0.95 -8.21
N ASN A 43 -22.58 -1.56 -7.09
CA ASN A 43 -21.37 -1.20 -6.34
C ASN A 43 -20.16 -2.06 -6.73
N SER A 44 -20.25 -2.83 -7.81
CA SER A 44 -19.11 -3.62 -8.29
C SER A 44 -17.96 -2.71 -8.69
N LEU A 45 -16.75 -3.07 -8.27
CA LEU A 45 -15.51 -2.44 -8.74
C LEU A 45 -15.18 -2.83 -10.17
N CYS A 46 -15.79 -3.89 -10.70
CA CYS A 46 -15.70 -4.25 -12.11
C CYS A 46 -16.64 -3.34 -12.91
N SER A 47 -16.08 -2.40 -13.66
CA SER A 47 -16.88 -1.50 -14.49
C SER A 47 -17.74 -2.25 -15.51
N TYR A 48 -17.27 -3.37 -16.06
CA TYR A 48 -18.05 -4.20 -16.97
C TYR A 48 -19.31 -4.77 -16.32
N ASN A 49 -19.18 -5.45 -15.17
CA ASN A 49 -20.32 -6.01 -14.45
C ASN A 49 -21.24 -4.93 -13.88
N ARG A 50 -20.69 -3.76 -13.53
CA ARG A 50 -21.48 -2.62 -13.06
C ARG A 50 -22.36 -2.06 -14.17
N ASP A 51 -21.77 -1.81 -15.34
CA ASP A 51 -22.47 -1.29 -16.52
C ASP A 51 -23.62 -2.20 -16.97
N ILE A 52 -23.43 -3.53 -16.89
CA ILE A 52 -24.50 -4.51 -17.16
C ILE A 52 -25.72 -4.27 -16.27
N VAL A 53 -25.52 -3.89 -15.01
CA VAL A 53 -26.60 -3.69 -14.03
C VAL A 53 -27.16 -2.27 -14.07
N THR A 54 -26.33 -1.26 -14.32
CA THR A 54 -26.75 0.15 -14.37
C THR A 54 -27.26 0.58 -15.75
N TRP A 55 -27.07 -0.23 -16.78
CA TRP A 55 -27.34 0.08 -18.19
C TRP A 55 -26.53 1.28 -18.70
N GLU A 56 -25.36 1.51 -18.11
CA GLU A 56 -24.41 2.55 -18.51
C GLU A 56 -23.37 1.98 -19.49
N LYS A 57 -22.58 2.86 -20.11
CA LYS A 57 -21.47 2.50 -21.00
C LYS A 57 -20.18 3.19 -20.57
N ALA A 58 -19.82 3.04 -19.29
CA ALA A 58 -18.63 3.62 -18.70
C ALA A 58 -17.39 2.71 -18.83
N HIS A 59 -17.58 1.41 -19.09
CA HIS A 59 -16.51 0.44 -19.20
C HIS A 59 -15.73 0.64 -20.50
N VAL A 60 -14.43 0.90 -20.34
CA VAL A 60 -13.48 0.99 -21.44
C VAL A 60 -12.58 -0.24 -21.39
N PRO A 61 -12.57 -1.07 -22.45
CA PRO A 61 -11.65 -2.19 -22.54
C PRO A 61 -10.18 -1.74 -22.50
N ILE A 62 -9.29 -2.63 -22.06
CA ILE A 62 -7.86 -2.34 -22.05
C ILE A 62 -7.36 -2.26 -23.49
N LYS A 63 -6.70 -1.15 -23.83
CA LYS A 63 -6.21 -0.87 -25.20
C LYS A 63 -5.23 -1.93 -25.73
N ASN A 64 -4.35 -2.44 -24.86
CA ASN A 64 -3.33 -3.43 -25.20
C ASN A 64 -3.38 -4.59 -24.18
N PRO A 65 -4.26 -5.58 -24.38
CA PRO A 65 -4.39 -6.70 -23.46
C PRO A 65 -3.15 -7.58 -23.48
N LEU A 66 -2.88 -8.27 -22.37
CA LEU A 66 -1.76 -9.19 -22.26
C LEU A 66 -1.90 -10.35 -23.24
N LEU A 67 -0.80 -10.69 -23.93
CA LEU A 67 -0.74 -11.86 -24.79
C LEU A 67 -0.91 -13.13 -23.96
N GLY A 68 -1.56 -14.14 -24.53
CA GLY A 68 -1.80 -15.42 -23.85
C GLY A 68 -0.53 -16.11 -23.34
N SER A 69 0.63 -15.90 -23.97
CA SER A 69 1.93 -16.39 -23.48
C SER A 69 2.34 -15.74 -22.15
N VAL A 70 2.16 -14.42 -22.04
CA VAL A 70 2.45 -13.66 -20.81
C VAL A 70 1.47 -14.05 -19.71
N VAL A 71 0.19 -14.22 -20.04
CA VAL A 71 -0.83 -14.68 -19.09
C VAL A 71 -0.45 -16.05 -18.53
N ARG A 72 -0.06 -17.00 -19.37
CA ARG A 72 0.38 -18.34 -18.92
C ARG A 72 1.59 -18.28 -17.99
N LEU A 73 2.54 -17.39 -18.27
CA LEU A 73 3.73 -17.20 -17.43
C LEU A 73 3.39 -16.57 -16.07
N MET A 74 2.42 -15.65 -16.04
CA MET A 74 1.97 -14.98 -14.81
C MET A 74 0.99 -15.82 -13.98
N GLN A 75 0.25 -16.73 -14.62
CA GLN A 75 -0.76 -17.57 -13.96
C GLN A 75 -0.28 -18.27 -12.68
N PRO A 76 0.89 -18.95 -12.63
CA PRO A 76 1.34 -19.59 -11.39
C PRO A 76 1.58 -18.59 -10.24
N ILE A 77 2.00 -17.36 -10.55
CA ILE A 77 2.17 -16.29 -9.56
C ILE A 77 0.81 -15.90 -8.99
N PHE A 78 -0.19 -15.71 -9.84
CA PHE A 78 -1.55 -15.41 -9.41
C PHE A 78 -2.20 -16.56 -8.64
N ASN A 79 -1.95 -17.82 -9.03
CA ASN A 79 -2.44 -18.99 -8.29
C ASN A 79 -1.85 -19.02 -6.87
N ARG A 80 -0.56 -18.72 -6.72
CA ARG A 80 0.09 -18.65 -5.41
C ARG A 80 -0.39 -17.47 -4.58
N LEU A 81 -0.54 -16.28 -5.18
CA LEU A 81 -1.06 -15.09 -4.48
C LEU A 81 -2.54 -15.21 -4.14
N GLY A 82 -3.30 -15.93 -4.94
CA GLY A 82 -4.72 -16.20 -4.78
C GLY A 82 -5.02 -17.49 -4.04
N SER A 83 -4.02 -18.21 -3.49
CA SER A 83 -4.26 -19.41 -2.68
C SER A 83 -5.05 -19.03 -1.43
N GLU A 84 -6.12 -19.77 -1.15
CA GLU A 84 -6.94 -19.52 0.05
C GLU A 84 -6.10 -19.73 1.30
N GLU A 85 -5.21 -20.73 1.32
CA GLU A 85 -4.28 -21.00 2.42
C GLU A 85 -3.36 -19.81 2.69
N PHE A 86 -2.89 -19.13 1.65
CA PHE A 86 -2.11 -17.90 1.78
C PHE A 86 -2.97 -16.71 2.26
N LEU A 87 -4.20 -16.61 1.75
CA LEU A 87 -5.09 -15.47 1.99
C LEU A 87 -5.82 -15.52 3.34
N VAL A 88 -5.96 -16.67 3.98
CA VAL A 88 -6.45 -16.78 5.37
C VAL A 88 -5.61 -15.91 6.31
N GLY A 89 -4.29 -15.84 6.10
CA GLY A 89 -3.42 -14.93 6.86
C GLY A 89 -3.68 -13.44 6.59
N CYS A 90 -4.35 -13.11 5.49
CA CYS A 90 -4.67 -11.75 5.05
C CYS A 90 -6.09 -11.30 5.47
N GLU A 91 -6.91 -12.18 6.05
CA GLU A 91 -8.30 -11.89 6.44
C GLU A 91 -8.45 -10.69 7.36
N ARG A 92 -7.49 -10.48 8.25
CA ARG A 92 -7.51 -9.34 9.18
C ARG A 92 -7.04 -8.04 8.53
N CYS A 93 -6.50 -8.09 7.31
CA CYS A 93 -5.90 -6.97 6.57
C CYS A 93 -4.81 -6.22 7.35
N LEU A 94 -4.05 -6.94 8.19
CA LEU A 94 -2.98 -6.35 8.98
C LEU A 94 -1.77 -6.06 8.10
N ASP A 95 -1.19 -4.89 8.28
CA ASP A 95 0.14 -4.59 7.79
C ASP A 95 1.18 -5.35 8.63
N ARG A 96 2.14 -5.99 7.95
CA ARG A 96 3.17 -6.79 8.62
C ARG A 96 4.25 -5.94 9.28
N ASN A 97 4.16 -4.61 9.20
CA ASN A 97 5.21 -3.75 9.70
C ASN A 97 4.96 -3.31 11.15
N LYS A 98 5.22 -4.23 12.09
CA LYS A 98 5.33 -3.88 13.52
C LYS A 98 6.44 -2.84 13.79
N ASN A 99 7.39 -2.67 12.88
CA ASN A 99 8.48 -1.71 13.02
C ASN A 99 8.07 -0.29 12.59
N GLU A 100 7.07 -0.12 11.71
CA GLU A 100 6.52 1.19 11.35
C GLU A 100 5.77 1.83 12.52
N CYS A 101 5.07 1.02 13.33
CA CYS A 101 4.46 1.54 14.56
C CYS A 101 5.47 1.72 15.69
N LEU A 102 6.43 0.79 15.88
CA LEU A 102 7.40 0.89 16.98
C LEU A 102 8.41 2.02 16.77
N HIS A 103 8.99 2.15 15.57
CA HIS A 103 9.99 3.20 15.28
C HIS A 103 9.37 4.59 15.44
N HIS A 104 8.15 4.81 14.92
CA HIS A 104 7.41 6.06 15.11
C HIS A 104 7.12 6.35 16.60
N VAL A 105 6.74 5.33 17.38
CA VAL A 105 6.52 5.47 18.83
C VAL A 105 7.83 5.80 19.56
N ILE A 106 8.94 5.12 19.24
CA ILE A 106 10.27 5.38 19.82
C ILE A 106 10.74 6.81 19.50
N TRP A 107 10.59 7.27 18.26
CA TRP A 107 10.96 8.65 17.89
C TRP A 107 10.06 9.71 18.52
N GLY A 108 8.77 9.42 18.72
CA GLY A 108 7.86 10.30 19.46
C GLY A 108 8.16 10.37 20.96
N MET A 109 8.74 9.32 21.53
CA MET A 109 9.16 9.27 22.94
C MET A 109 10.57 9.84 23.17
N ALA A 110 11.41 9.89 22.13
CA ALA A 110 12.75 10.42 22.23
C ALA A 110 12.69 11.94 22.53
N PRO A 111 13.37 12.44 23.57
CA PRO A 111 13.43 13.87 23.82
C PRO A 111 14.14 14.53 22.63
N VAL A 112 13.49 15.50 22.01
CA VAL A 112 14.14 16.36 21.02
C VAL A 112 15.34 16.99 21.71
N LYS A 113 16.56 16.64 21.28
CA LYS A 113 17.79 17.16 21.90
C LYS A 113 17.73 18.68 21.92
N ALA A 114 17.55 19.26 23.10
CA ALA A 114 17.78 20.66 23.37
C ALA A 114 19.31 20.88 23.35
N GLU A 115 19.87 21.16 22.18
CA GLU A 115 21.19 21.76 22.03
C GLU A 115 20.96 23.19 21.52
N ARG A 116 21.46 24.28 22.11
CA ARG A 116 22.58 24.48 23.04
C ARG A 116 22.29 25.69 23.93
N VAL A 117 22.49 25.59 25.24
CA VAL A 117 22.79 26.76 26.08
C VAL A 117 24.06 26.45 26.86
N ASN A 118 25.20 26.87 26.33
CA ASN A 118 26.34 27.18 27.19
C ASN A 118 26.59 28.69 27.11
N LYS A 119 25.90 29.44 27.99
CA LYS A 119 26.07 30.90 28.16
C LYS A 119 27.02 31.23 29.32
N GLN A 120 27.87 30.29 29.77
CA GLN A 120 28.72 30.51 30.95
C GLN A 120 30.22 30.68 30.67
N THR A 121 30.70 30.65 29.42
CA THR A 121 32.13 30.90 29.12
C THR A 121 32.44 32.20 28.40
N ALA A 122 31.49 33.14 28.28
CA ALA A 122 31.71 34.44 27.63
C ALA A 122 31.76 35.66 28.58
N LYS A 123 31.62 35.48 29.91
CA LYS A 123 31.73 36.58 30.89
C LYS A 123 32.98 36.55 31.78
N GLN A 124 33.79 35.49 31.75
CA GLN A 124 35.02 35.39 32.57
C GLN A 124 36.31 35.84 31.86
N LYS A 125 36.24 36.45 30.67
CA LYS A 125 37.41 37.04 29.97
C LYS A 125 37.34 38.56 29.80
N ARG A 126 36.50 39.25 30.59
CA ARG A 126 36.35 40.72 30.54
C ARG A 126 36.52 41.41 31.90
N ALA A 127 37.01 40.70 32.92
CA ALA A 127 37.14 41.22 34.28
C ALA A 127 38.56 41.19 34.86
N ASP A 128 39.55 40.55 34.20
CA ASP A 128 40.90 40.43 34.75
C ASP A 128 41.96 40.91 33.74
N THR A 129 41.96 42.21 33.46
CA THR A 129 43.15 42.93 32.97
C THR A 129 43.41 44.07 33.95
N PRO A 130 44.35 43.92 34.90
CA PRO A 130 44.86 45.06 35.64
C PRO A 130 45.85 45.83 34.78
N GLU A 131 45.43 47.04 34.41
CA GLU A 131 46.29 48.15 34.05
C GLU A 131 46.93 48.68 35.34
N ALA A 132 48.26 48.57 35.46
CA ALA A 132 49.19 49.49 36.13
C ALA A 132 50.48 48.82 36.63
N MET A 133 51.55 49.64 36.59
CA MET A 133 52.86 49.55 37.26
C MET A 133 53.99 48.96 36.38
N LEU A 134 54.70 49.81 35.61
CA LEU A 134 55.81 50.70 36.01
C LEU A 134 57.08 49.91 36.38
N GLU A 135 57.98 49.73 35.41
CA GLU A 135 59.33 50.33 35.31
C GLU A 135 59.99 49.95 33.98
#